data_AF-A0A0C3GT83-F1
#
_entry.id   AF-A0A0C3GT83-F1
#
_cell.length_a   1.000
_cell.length_b   1.000
_cell.length_c   1.000
_cell.angle_alpha   90.00
_cell.angle_beta   90.00
_cell.angle_gamma   90.00
#
_symmetry.space_group_name_H-M   'P 1'
#
loop_
_entity.id
_entity.type
_entity.pdbx_description
1 polymer ?
#
loop_
_entity_poly.entity_id
_entity_poly.type
_entity_poly.pdbx_seq_one_letter_code
_entity_poly.pdbx_strand_id
1 'polypeptide(L)'
;MEFPGHPIFQDPVFETSEYRAFELRVRGTLAIAVEQDPDTIAIQRAISAINDHLHTMTGVIQNGQVTHAQALCSLDDLLTTRIEQKIESIAGALKAPQLQYRMSRTIQTIPELWQEWTVGLQGQPSIERLDELHGSSWRSGPAAASERQFYSRRKTLIAEIRRLAAAIKAPPDKEAYNSVVLRLEDERKRAGASLSKVIDALKRA
;
A
#
# COMPACT_ATOMS: atom_id res chain seq x y z
N MET A 1 -15.34 -4.07 -84.93
CA MET A 1 -15.99 -5.17 -85.67
C MET A 1 -14.88 -5.94 -86.35
N GLU A 2 -14.69 -7.21 -86.00
CA GLU A 2 -13.60 -8.02 -86.57
C GLU A 2 -13.80 -8.37 -88.06
N PHE A 3 -14.98 -8.12 -88.66
CA PHE A 3 -15.21 -8.38 -90.10
C PHE A 3 -16.13 -7.33 -90.75
N PRO A 4 -15.62 -6.14 -91.11
CA PRO A 4 -16.43 -5.06 -91.68
C PRO A 4 -16.87 -5.29 -93.14
N GLY A 5 -16.36 -6.31 -93.82
CA GLY A 5 -16.66 -6.60 -95.23
C GLY A 5 -17.70 -7.71 -95.48
N HIS A 6 -18.36 -8.23 -94.43
CA HIS A 6 -19.29 -9.36 -94.60
C HIS A 6 -20.58 -8.91 -95.33
N PRO A 7 -21.10 -9.69 -96.30
CA PRO A 7 -22.27 -9.31 -97.11
C PRO A 7 -23.52 -8.96 -96.29
N ILE A 8 -23.69 -9.60 -95.13
CA ILE A 8 -24.80 -9.33 -94.21
C ILE A 8 -24.84 -7.86 -93.76
N PHE A 9 -23.69 -7.19 -93.65
CA PHE A 9 -23.59 -5.79 -93.20
C PHE A 9 -23.66 -4.79 -94.35
N GLN A 10 -23.83 -5.27 -95.59
CA GLN A 10 -24.07 -4.43 -96.78
C GLN A 10 -25.57 -4.30 -97.09
N ASP A 11 -26.45 -4.90 -96.28
CA ASP A 11 -27.90 -4.76 -96.44
C ASP A 11 -28.33 -3.32 -96.11
N PRO A 12 -29.22 -2.69 -96.92
CA PRO A 12 -29.69 -1.33 -96.69
C PRO A 12 -30.26 -1.08 -95.28
N VAL A 13 -30.76 -2.12 -94.60
CA VAL A 13 -31.25 -2.02 -93.22
C VAL A 13 -30.19 -1.47 -92.27
N PHE A 14 -28.91 -1.76 -92.50
CA PHE A 14 -27.78 -1.29 -91.69
C PHE A 14 -27.38 0.15 -92.00
N GLU A 15 -27.87 0.73 -93.10
CA GLU A 15 -27.67 2.15 -93.44
C GLU A 15 -28.83 3.04 -92.98
N THR A 16 -29.92 2.44 -92.48
CA THR A 16 -31.09 3.17 -91.98
C THR A 16 -30.76 4.08 -90.79
N SER A 17 -31.52 5.15 -90.66
CA SER A 17 -31.44 6.08 -89.52
C SER A 17 -31.66 5.37 -88.19
N GLU A 18 -32.59 4.42 -88.17
CA GLU A 18 -32.99 3.64 -87.00
C GLU A 18 -31.84 2.74 -86.55
N TYR A 19 -31.19 2.02 -87.48
CA TYR A 19 -30.05 1.18 -87.17
C TYR A 19 -28.85 2.01 -86.71
N ARG A 20 -28.54 3.14 -87.35
CA ARG A 20 -27.44 4.01 -86.90
C ARG A 20 -27.68 4.59 -85.50
N ALA A 21 -28.92 4.94 -85.18
CA ALA A 21 -29.29 5.39 -83.84
C ALA A 21 -29.14 4.28 -82.80
N PHE A 22 -29.47 3.03 -83.15
CA PHE A 22 -29.23 1.86 -82.32
C PHE A 22 -27.73 1.58 -82.14
N GLU A 23 -26.94 1.60 -83.21
CA GLU A 23 -25.49 1.37 -83.15
C GLU A 23 -24.79 2.43 -82.28
N LEU A 24 -25.12 3.71 -82.47
CA LEU A 24 -24.61 4.79 -81.62
C LEU A 24 -24.97 4.59 -80.16
N ARG A 25 -26.19 4.12 -79.88
CA ARG A 25 -26.64 3.80 -78.52
C ARG A 25 -25.84 2.65 -77.92
N VAL A 26 -25.70 1.54 -78.65
CA VAL A 26 -24.94 0.37 -78.20
C VAL A 26 -23.48 0.72 -77.96
N ARG A 27 -22.83 1.45 -78.87
CA ARG A 27 -21.45 1.92 -78.70
C ARG A 27 -21.31 2.88 -77.53
N GLY A 28 -22.25 3.81 -77.34
CA GLY A 28 -22.28 4.71 -76.20
C GLY A 28 -22.44 3.97 -74.87
N THR A 29 -23.35 2.99 -74.80
CA THR A 29 -23.53 2.14 -73.62
C THR A 29 -22.30 1.29 -73.33
N LEU A 30 -21.65 0.73 -74.37
CA LEU A 30 -20.44 -0.07 -74.21
C LEU A 30 -19.25 0.78 -73.75
N ALA A 31 -19.11 2.02 -74.23
CA ALA A 31 -18.07 2.95 -73.76
C ALA A 31 -18.22 3.26 -72.25
N ILE A 32 -19.46 3.47 -71.79
CA ILE A 32 -19.76 3.69 -70.36
C ILE A 32 -19.49 2.42 -69.54
N ALA A 33 -19.80 1.23 -70.07
CA ALA A 33 -19.56 -0.04 -69.40
C ALA A 33 -18.07 -0.43 -69.35
N VAL A 34 -17.28 -0.07 -70.36
CA VAL A 34 -15.82 -0.30 -70.41
C VAL A 34 -15.06 0.63 -69.46
N GLU A 35 -15.56 1.85 -69.21
CA GLU A 35 -15.00 2.74 -68.17
C GLU A 35 -15.21 2.21 -66.74
N GLN A 36 -16.19 1.32 -66.54
CA GLN A 36 -16.51 0.69 -65.27
C GLN A 36 -16.04 -0.77 -65.26
N ASP A 37 -14.72 -0.96 -65.22
CA ASP A 37 -14.12 -2.29 -65.04
C ASP A 37 -14.70 -2.98 -63.79
N PRO A 38 -15.43 -4.11 -63.94
CA PRO A 38 -16.11 -4.79 -62.83
C PRO A 38 -15.16 -5.19 -61.71
N ASP A 39 -13.92 -5.56 -62.05
CA ASP A 39 -12.89 -5.94 -61.09
C ASP A 39 -12.44 -4.74 -60.26
N THR A 40 -12.23 -3.59 -60.89
CA THR A 40 -11.95 -2.32 -60.21
C THR A 40 -13.09 -1.92 -59.25
N ILE A 41 -14.35 -2.09 -59.64
CA ILE A 41 -15.50 -1.82 -58.76
C ILE A 41 -15.54 -2.79 -57.57
N ALA A 42 -15.27 -4.07 -57.81
CA ALA A 42 -15.22 -5.08 -56.75
C ALA A 42 -14.10 -4.78 -55.74
N ILE A 43 -12.92 -4.39 -56.22
CA ILE A 43 -11.78 -3.97 -55.39
C ILE A 43 -12.15 -2.75 -54.55
N GLN A 44 -12.75 -1.72 -55.17
CA GLN A 44 -13.12 -0.49 -54.45
C GLN A 44 -14.16 -0.77 -53.35
N ARG A 45 -15.14 -1.63 -53.62
CA ARG A 45 -16.14 -2.06 -52.62
C ARG A 45 -15.49 -2.84 -51.48
N ALA A 46 -14.55 -3.74 -51.78
CA ALA A 46 -13.81 -4.49 -50.77
C ALA A 46 -12.98 -3.55 -49.87
N ILE A 47 -12.32 -2.55 -50.43
CA ILE A 47 -11.58 -1.52 -49.67
C ILE A 47 -12.53 -0.77 -48.73
N SER A 48 -13.68 -0.30 -49.23
CA SER A 48 -14.66 0.41 -48.41
C SER A 48 -15.19 -0.47 -47.26
N ALA A 49 -15.55 -1.72 -47.55
CA ALA A 49 -16.03 -2.65 -46.53
C ALA A 49 -14.97 -2.94 -45.45
N ILE A 50 -13.70 -3.09 -45.83
CA ILE A 50 -12.59 -3.26 -44.88
C ILE A 50 -12.43 -2.02 -44.02
N ASN A 51 -12.50 -0.83 -44.61
CA ASN A 51 -12.34 0.43 -43.88
C ASN A 51 -13.45 0.62 -42.84
N ASP A 52 -14.70 0.34 -43.21
CA ASP A 52 -15.84 0.39 -42.28
C ASP A 52 -15.66 -0.61 -41.12
N HIS A 53 -15.16 -1.81 -41.43
CA HIS A 53 -14.86 -2.82 -40.42
C HIS A 53 -13.74 -2.37 -39.47
N LEU A 54 -12.65 -1.82 -39.99
CA LEU A 54 -11.55 -1.27 -39.19
C LEU A 54 -12.03 -0.12 -38.29
N HIS A 55 -12.90 0.75 -38.80
CA HIS A 55 -13.45 1.85 -38.01
C HIS A 55 -14.33 1.34 -36.88
N THR A 56 -15.16 0.33 -37.16
CA THR A 56 -15.98 -0.35 -36.16
C THR A 56 -15.12 -1.01 -35.09
N MET A 57 -14.09 -1.77 -35.48
CA MET A 57 -13.14 -2.39 -34.55
C MET A 57 -12.44 -1.35 -33.68
N THR A 58 -12.02 -0.23 -34.28
CA THR A 58 -11.38 0.88 -33.55
C THR A 58 -12.32 1.45 -32.49
N GLY A 59 -13.60 1.68 -32.83
CA GLY A 59 -14.60 2.16 -31.87
C GLY A 59 -14.83 1.18 -30.71
N VAL A 60 -14.90 -0.13 -31.01
CA VAL A 60 -15.05 -1.16 -29.97
C VAL A 60 -13.84 -1.18 -29.02
N ILE A 61 -12.62 -1.10 -29.56
CA ILE A 61 -11.39 -1.07 -28.76
C ILE A 61 -11.35 0.16 -27.87
N GLN A 62 -11.62 1.34 -28.43
CA GLN A 62 -11.61 2.60 -27.67
C GLN A 62 -12.64 2.59 -26.54
N ASN A 63 -13.87 2.13 -26.82
CA ASN A 63 -14.91 2.01 -25.80
C ASN A 63 -14.48 1.05 -24.69
N GLY A 64 -13.94 -0.12 -25.04
CA GLY A 64 -13.43 -1.08 -24.07
C GLY A 64 -12.29 -0.49 -23.21
N GLN A 65 -11.37 0.26 -23.81
CA GLN A 65 -10.29 0.94 -23.10
C GLN A 65 -10.81 2.00 -22.12
N VAL A 66 -11.78 2.80 -22.54
CA VAL A 66 -12.40 3.83 -21.68
C VAL A 66 -13.11 3.16 -20.49
N THR A 67 -13.91 2.12 -20.73
CA THR A 67 -14.59 1.39 -19.66
C THR A 67 -13.60 0.74 -18.69
N HIS A 68 -12.52 0.15 -19.21
CA HIS A 68 -11.48 -0.45 -18.38
C HIS A 68 -10.74 0.60 -17.53
N ALA A 69 -10.38 1.75 -18.12
CA ALA A 69 -9.74 2.84 -17.40
C ALA A 69 -10.64 3.40 -16.28
N GLN A 70 -11.94 3.56 -16.54
CA GLN A 70 -12.91 3.99 -15.54
C GLN A 70 -13.04 2.99 -14.38
N ALA A 71 -13.05 1.69 -14.68
CA ALA A 71 -13.09 0.64 -13.66
C ALA A 71 -11.83 0.66 -12.78
N LEU A 72 -10.65 0.88 -13.37
CA LEU A 72 -9.40 1.03 -12.62
C LEU A 72 -9.44 2.26 -11.70
N CYS A 73 -9.90 3.41 -12.17
CA CYS A 73 -10.04 4.61 -11.33
C CYS A 73 -11.00 4.36 -10.15
N SER A 74 -12.14 3.71 -10.39
CA SER A 74 -13.09 3.39 -9.32
C SER A 74 -12.52 2.45 -8.26
N LEU A 75 -11.68 1.49 -8.67
CA LEU A 75 -10.98 0.62 -7.73
C LEU A 75 -9.92 1.38 -6.92
N ASP A 76 -9.18 2.30 -7.56
CA ASP A 76 -8.20 3.14 -6.89
C ASP A 76 -8.84 4.03 -5.81
N ASP A 77 -9.96 4.69 -6.14
CA ASP A 77 -10.73 5.51 -5.20
C ASP A 77 -11.24 4.67 -4.01
N LEU A 78 -11.75 3.46 -4.27
CA LEU A 78 -12.25 2.56 -3.24
C LEU A 78 -11.12 2.09 -2.31
N LEU A 79 -9.98 1.70 -2.88
CA LEU A 79 -8.81 1.25 -2.11
C LEU A 79 -8.26 2.39 -1.25
N THR A 80 -8.12 3.58 -1.83
CA THR A 80 -7.68 4.79 -1.12
C THR A 80 -8.60 5.10 0.05
N THR A 81 -9.91 5.17 -0.19
CA THR A 81 -10.92 5.42 0.86
C THR A 81 -10.83 4.36 1.98
N ARG A 82 -10.68 3.09 1.61
CA ARG A 82 -10.62 2.00 2.60
C ARG A 82 -9.33 2.01 3.41
N ILE A 83 -8.21 2.39 2.80
CA ILE A 83 -6.93 2.58 3.50
C ILE A 83 -7.05 3.74 4.49
N GLU A 84 -7.58 4.89 4.06
CA GLU A 84 -7.79 6.06 4.92
C GLU A 84 -8.68 5.74 6.12
N GLN A 85 -9.82 5.08 5.89
CA GLN A 85 -10.71 4.64 6.97
C GLN A 85 -10.01 3.71 7.97
N LYS A 86 -9.16 2.80 7.49
CA LYS A 86 -8.43 1.88 8.35
C LYS A 86 -7.32 2.58 9.13
N ILE A 87 -6.65 3.55 8.52
CA ILE A 87 -5.67 4.41 9.20
C ILE A 87 -6.35 5.21 10.31
N GLU A 88 -7.48 5.85 10.03
CA GLU A 88 -8.25 6.62 11.01
C GLU A 88 -8.72 5.73 12.18
N SER A 89 -9.22 4.53 11.87
CA SER A 89 -9.63 3.55 12.89
C SER A 89 -8.46 3.12 13.78
N ILE A 90 -7.29 2.82 13.20
CA ILE A 90 -6.09 2.47 13.95
C ILE A 90 -5.61 3.66 14.78
N ALA A 91 -5.57 4.86 14.22
CA ALA A 91 -5.18 6.08 14.93
C ALA A 91 -6.12 6.38 16.10
N GLY A 92 -7.43 6.18 15.92
CA GLY A 92 -8.45 6.25 16.97
C GLY A 92 -8.22 5.21 18.08
N ALA A 93 -7.95 3.97 17.71
CA ALA A 93 -7.63 2.90 18.66
C ALA A 93 -6.35 3.18 19.46
N LEU A 94 -5.35 3.82 18.85
CA LEU A 94 -4.13 4.26 19.52
C LEU A 94 -4.33 5.51 20.40
N LYS A 95 -5.36 6.32 20.11
CA LYS A 95 -5.79 7.49 20.91
C LYS A 95 -6.75 7.13 22.04
N ALA A 96 -7.27 5.90 22.11
CA ALA A 96 -7.98 5.42 23.29
C ALA A 96 -7.16 5.75 24.54
N PRO A 97 -7.80 6.08 25.69
CA PRO A 97 -7.09 6.59 26.86
C PRO A 97 -5.94 5.65 27.15
N GLN A 98 -4.70 6.08 26.88
CA GLN A 98 -3.53 5.32 27.24
C GLN A 98 -3.69 5.09 28.73
N LEU A 99 -3.92 3.84 29.13
CA LEU A 99 -3.91 3.43 30.52
C LEU A 99 -2.61 3.97 31.09
N GLN A 100 -2.70 5.09 31.80
CA GLN A 100 -1.53 5.85 32.20
C GLN A 100 -0.81 4.97 33.21
N TYR A 101 0.25 4.31 32.75
CA TYR A 101 0.94 3.33 33.55
C TYR A 101 1.44 4.02 34.82
N ARG A 102 1.07 3.45 35.97
CA ARG A 102 1.42 3.95 37.29
C ARG A 102 2.36 2.96 37.93
N MET A 103 3.60 3.35 38.21
CA MET A 103 4.53 2.46 38.89
C MET A 103 3.97 2.12 40.29
N SER A 104 4.15 0.88 40.74
CA SER A 104 3.62 0.42 42.02
C SER A 104 4.19 1.26 43.17
N ARG A 105 3.31 1.78 44.04
CA ARG A 105 3.70 2.59 45.22
C ARG A 105 3.95 1.75 46.47
N THR A 106 3.68 0.45 46.41
CA THR A 106 3.79 -0.48 47.53
C THR A 106 5.09 -1.28 47.53
N ILE A 107 5.92 -1.18 46.48
CA ILE A 107 7.23 -1.85 46.41
C ILE A 107 8.14 -1.35 47.53
N GLN A 108 8.65 -2.27 48.34
CA GLN A 108 9.54 -1.96 49.47
C GLN A 108 10.89 -2.68 49.39
N THR A 109 11.03 -3.63 48.47
CA THR A 109 12.23 -4.47 48.37
C THR A 109 12.94 -4.29 47.02
N ILE A 110 14.24 -4.59 46.99
CA ILE A 110 15.03 -4.53 45.76
C ILE A 110 14.57 -5.58 44.73
N PRO A 111 14.24 -6.84 45.11
CA PRO A 111 13.76 -7.84 44.16
C PRO A 111 12.43 -7.45 43.50
N GLU A 112 11.47 -6.92 44.26
CA GLU A 112 10.19 -6.44 43.70
C GLU A 112 10.40 -5.30 42.71
N LEU A 113 11.30 -4.37 43.03
CA LEU A 113 11.64 -3.28 42.12
C LEU A 113 12.27 -3.81 40.83
N TRP A 114 13.22 -4.74 40.94
CA TRP A 114 13.86 -5.36 39.79
C TRP A 114 12.85 -6.12 38.92
N GLN A 115 11.90 -6.81 39.55
CA GLN A 115 10.81 -7.50 38.86
C GLN A 115 9.91 -6.53 38.10
N GLU A 116 9.43 -5.45 38.72
CA GLU A 116 8.65 -4.41 38.02
C GLU A 116 9.41 -3.85 36.82
N TRP A 117 10.73 -3.67 36.99
CA TRP A 117 11.57 -3.06 35.96
C TRP A 117 11.78 -3.95 34.73
N THR A 118 12.00 -5.25 34.95
CA THR A 118 12.45 -6.19 33.90
C THR A 118 11.34 -7.11 33.38
N VAL A 119 10.40 -7.52 34.25
CA VAL A 119 9.34 -8.49 33.92
C VAL A 119 7.95 -7.85 33.93
N GLY A 120 7.71 -6.93 34.87
CA GLY A 120 6.39 -6.34 35.13
C GLY A 120 5.70 -6.95 36.35
N LEU A 121 4.56 -6.37 36.73
CA LEU A 121 3.76 -6.76 37.90
C LEU A 121 2.29 -6.92 37.53
N GLN A 122 1.60 -7.91 38.10
CA GLN A 122 0.14 -8.08 37.98
C GLN A 122 -0.39 -8.05 36.53
N GLY A 123 0.35 -8.66 35.59
CA GLY A 123 -0.01 -8.67 34.16
C GLY A 123 0.24 -7.35 33.42
N GLN A 124 0.79 -6.34 34.10
CA GLN A 124 1.26 -5.10 33.47
C GLN A 124 2.64 -5.30 32.82
N PRO A 125 2.96 -4.56 31.75
CA PRO A 125 4.28 -4.60 31.13
C PRO A 125 5.39 -4.15 32.08
N SER A 126 6.61 -4.59 31.82
CA SER A 126 7.80 -4.09 32.52
C SER A 126 8.09 -2.63 32.17
N ILE A 127 8.81 -1.94 33.06
CA ILE A 127 9.23 -0.56 32.80
C ILE A 127 10.19 -0.49 31.60
N GLU A 128 11.05 -1.50 31.41
CA GLU A 128 11.88 -1.62 30.21
C GLU A 128 11.03 -1.70 28.94
N ARG A 129 9.97 -2.52 28.96
CA ARG A 129 9.08 -2.66 27.80
C ARG A 129 8.34 -1.36 27.49
N LEU A 130 7.95 -0.60 28.52
CA LEU A 130 7.35 0.73 28.35
C LEU A 130 8.33 1.74 27.76
N ASP A 131 9.60 1.71 28.20
CA ASP A 131 10.66 2.55 27.64
C ASP A 131 10.92 2.23 26.16
N GLU A 132 10.89 0.95 25.76
CA GLU A 132 11.04 0.53 24.36
C GLU A 132 9.87 0.98 23.48
N LEU A 133 8.63 0.78 23.96
CA LEU A 133 7.44 1.05 23.17
C LEU A 133 7.08 2.53 23.07
N HIS A 134 7.34 3.29 24.14
CA HIS A 134 6.79 4.64 24.31
C HIS A 134 7.87 5.68 24.64
N GLY A 135 9.12 5.28 24.86
CA GLY A 135 10.18 6.19 25.24
C GLY A 135 9.83 6.94 26.54
N SER A 136 9.91 8.27 26.51
CA SER A 136 9.51 9.11 27.65
C SER A 136 8.02 9.46 27.70
N SER A 137 7.25 9.15 26.66
CA SER A 137 5.86 9.62 26.54
C SER A 137 4.94 9.06 27.63
N TRP A 138 5.12 7.79 28.03
CA TRP A 138 4.31 7.16 29.08
C TRP A 138 4.46 7.80 30.47
N ARG A 139 5.56 8.54 30.70
CA ARG A 139 5.84 9.32 31.92
C ARG A 139 5.80 10.83 31.70
N SER A 140 5.32 11.27 30.53
CA SER A 140 5.21 12.68 30.17
C SER A 140 3.81 13.21 30.44
N GLY A 141 3.70 14.50 30.72
CA GLY A 141 2.43 15.18 30.99
C GLY A 141 2.23 15.63 32.45
N PRO A 142 1.14 16.39 32.72
CA PRO A 142 0.88 17.00 34.02
C PRO A 142 0.58 15.97 35.12
N ALA A 143 -0.20 14.92 34.80
CA ALA A 143 -0.58 13.87 35.73
C ALA A 143 0.56 12.87 36.06
N ALA A 144 1.63 12.84 35.24
CA ALA A 144 2.76 11.91 35.37
C ALA A 144 3.97 12.50 36.10
N ALA A 145 3.84 13.66 36.77
CA ALA A 145 4.95 14.31 37.48
C ALA A 145 5.56 13.41 38.56
N SER A 146 4.72 12.67 39.29
CA SER A 146 5.15 11.68 40.28
C SER A 146 5.84 10.48 39.62
N GLU A 147 5.40 10.02 38.45
CA GLU A 147 6.06 8.93 37.71
C GLU A 147 7.47 9.32 37.28
N ARG A 148 7.72 10.56 36.84
CA ARG A 148 9.08 11.02 36.51
C ARG A 148 10.02 10.94 37.71
N GLN A 149 9.56 11.35 38.90
CA GLN A 149 10.35 11.29 40.12
C GLN A 149 10.63 9.84 40.55
N PHE A 150 9.60 8.98 40.53
CA PHE A 150 9.74 7.56 40.86
C PHE A 150 10.68 6.85 39.88
N TYR A 151 10.50 7.08 38.58
CA TYR A 151 11.36 6.54 37.52
C TYR A 151 12.81 6.96 37.74
N SER A 152 13.09 8.26 37.92
CA SER A 152 14.46 8.75 38.13
C SER A 152 15.12 8.14 39.37
N ARG A 153 14.39 8.08 40.50
CA ARG A 153 14.90 7.47 41.75
C ARG A 153 15.19 5.98 41.57
N ARG A 154 14.24 5.23 41.01
CA ARG A 154 14.36 3.78 40.80
C ARG A 154 15.46 3.44 39.79
N LYS A 155 15.59 4.23 38.72
CA LYS A 155 16.62 4.06 37.69
C LYS A 155 18.04 4.11 38.26
N THR A 156 18.28 4.88 39.34
CA THR A 156 19.59 4.89 40.02
C THR A 156 19.96 3.50 40.54
N LEU A 157 19.04 2.82 41.23
CA LEU A 157 19.29 1.48 41.76
C LEU A 157 19.40 0.44 40.63
N ILE A 158 18.60 0.57 39.57
CA ILE A 158 18.69 -0.32 38.40
C ILE A 158 20.03 -0.17 37.69
N ALA A 159 20.53 1.06 37.53
CA ALA A 159 21.84 1.32 36.94
C ALA A 159 22.95 0.68 37.79
N GLU A 160 22.85 0.77 39.11
CA GLU A 160 23.82 0.16 40.01
C GLU A 160 23.79 -1.38 39.96
N ILE A 161 22.59 -1.99 39.94
CA ILE A 161 22.45 -3.44 39.76
C ILE A 161 23.13 -3.88 38.46
N ARG A 162 22.90 -3.16 37.37
CA ARG A 162 23.52 -3.45 36.07
C ARG A 162 25.03 -3.29 36.08
N ARG A 163 25.55 -2.25 36.73
CA ARG A 163 26.99 -2.00 36.90
C ARG A 163 27.66 -3.13 37.68
N LEU A 164 27.07 -3.54 38.80
CA LEU A 164 27.58 -4.61 39.64
C LEU A 164 27.52 -5.97 38.95
N ALA A 165 26.44 -6.26 38.22
CA ALA A 165 26.32 -7.52 37.47
C ALA A 165 27.40 -7.62 36.38
N ALA A 166 27.67 -6.51 35.67
CA ALA A 166 28.76 -6.44 34.69
C ALA A 166 30.16 -6.62 35.30
N ALA A 167 30.36 -6.20 36.55
CA ALA A 167 31.60 -6.42 37.27
C ALA A 167 31.81 -7.88 37.71
N ILE A 168 30.73 -8.65 37.87
CA ILE A 168 30.79 -10.11 38.14
C ILE A 168 31.06 -10.87 36.85
N LYS A 169 30.34 -10.53 35.77
CA LYS A 169 30.41 -11.23 34.49
C LYS A 169 30.07 -10.28 33.34
N ALA A 170 30.90 -10.29 32.30
CA ALA A 170 30.67 -9.53 31.07
C ALA A 170 30.61 -10.49 29.85
N PRO A 171 29.47 -10.62 29.15
CA PRO A 171 28.17 -10.00 29.42
C PRO A 171 27.45 -10.62 30.64
N PRO A 172 26.65 -9.84 31.39
CA PRO A 172 25.91 -10.38 32.53
C PRO A 172 24.80 -11.32 32.05
N ASP A 173 24.66 -12.46 32.71
CA ASP A 173 23.50 -13.34 32.55
C ASP A 173 22.48 -13.14 33.68
N LYS A 174 21.38 -13.89 33.61
CA LYS A 174 20.31 -13.82 34.61
C LYS A 174 20.81 -14.13 36.02
N GLU A 175 21.79 -15.01 36.17
CA GLU A 175 22.34 -15.41 37.46
C GLU A 175 23.20 -14.29 38.07
N ALA A 176 23.99 -13.60 37.25
CA ALA A 176 24.73 -12.42 37.67
C ALA A 176 23.79 -11.32 38.20
N TYR A 177 22.65 -11.08 37.54
CA TYR A 177 21.65 -10.13 38.04
C TYR A 177 21.00 -10.58 39.35
N ASN A 178 20.55 -11.83 39.42
CA ASN A 178 19.90 -12.38 40.62
C ASN A 178 20.82 -12.33 41.85
N SER A 179 22.09 -12.71 41.69
CA SER A 179 23.07 -12.69 42.79
C SER A 179 23.30 -11.26 43.32
N VAL A 180 23.36 -10.25 42.45
CA VAL A 180 23.47 -8.84 42.86
C VAL A 180 22.22 -8.36 43.57
N VAL A 181 21.03 -8.65 43.01
CA VAL A 181 19.74 -8.25 43.58
C VAL A 181 19.56 -8.82 44.99
N LEU A 182 19.87 -10.10 45.19
CA LEU A 182 19.77 -10.76 46.50
C LEU A 182 20.79 -10.21 47.49
N ARG A 183 22.04 -10.03 47.06
CA ARG A 183 23.11 -9.46 47.91
C ARG A 183 22.75 -8.05 48.41
N LEU A 184 22.29 -7.18 47.53
CA LEU A 184 21.88 -5.81 47.90
C LEU A 184 20.67 -5.81 48.85
N GLU A 185 19.73 -6.74 48.67
CA GLU A 185 18.57 -6.87 49.55
C GLU A 185 18.97 -7.35 50.95
N ASP A 186 19.92 -8.29 51.06
CA ASP A 186 20.46 -8.74 52.35
C ASP A 186 21.26 -7.64 53.05
N GLU A 187 22.05 -6.86 52.32
CA GLU A 187 22.72 -5.66 52.84
C GLU A 187 21.70 -4.63 53.35
N ARG A 188 20.63 -4.36 52.59
CA ARG A 188 19.52 -3.48 53.00
C ARG A 188 18.89 -3.96 54.30
N LYS A 189 18.57 -5.26 54.38
CA LYS A 189 17.96 -5.89 55.57
C LYS A 189 18.88 -5.79 56.79
N ARG A 190 20.17 -6.13 56.65
CA ARG A 190 21.17 -6.01 57.73
C ARG A 190 21.33 -4.58 58.23
N ALA A 191 21.26 -3.61 57.33
CA ALA A 191 21.33 -2.19 57.68
C ALA A 191 20.01 -1.62 58.24
N GLY A 192 18.93 -2.41 58.28
CA GLY A 192 17.59 -1.93 58.64
C GLY A 192 17.12 -0.76 57.76
N ALA A 193 17.60 -0.68 56.53
CA ALA A 193 17.38 0.47 55.65
C ALA A 193 16.10 0.30 54.82
N SER A 194 15.39 1.39 54.56
CA SER A 194 14.30 1.38 53.56
C SER A 194 14.87 1.38 52.15
N LEU A 195 14.09 0.92 51.16
CA LEU A 195 14.46 1.00 49.73
C LEU A 195 14.84 2.44 49.33
N SER A 196 14.08 3.43 49.79
CA SER A 196 14.40 4.85 49.56
C SER A 196 15.75 5.24 50.13
N LYS A 197 16.09 4.80 51.36
CA LYS A 197 17.38 5.09 51.99
C LYS A 197 18.56 4.50 51.21
N VAL A 198 18.39 3.30 50.63
CA VAL A 198 19.39 2.68 49.73
C VAL A 198 19.57 3.52 48.48
N ILE A 199 18.47 3.91 47.80
CA ILE A 199 18.53 4.76 46.59
C ILE A 199 19.22 6.10 46.90
N ASP A 200 18.90 6.73 48.02
CA ASP A 200 19.49 8.02 48.40
C ASP A 200 20.98 7.88 48.76
N ALA A 201 21.42 6.73 49.27
CA ALA A 201 22.85 6.45 49.48
C ALA A 201 23.61 6.33 48.16
N LEU A 202 23.02 5.67 47.15
CA LEU A 202 23.62 5.53 45.81
C LEU A 202 23.76 6.88 45.08
N LYS A 203 22.86 7.83 45.31
CA LYS A 203 22.96 9.18 44.69
C LYS A 203 24.07 10.04 45.27
N ARG A 204 24.61 9.69 46.45
CA ARG A 204 25.67 10.43 47.13
C ARG A 204 27.06 9.83 46.90
N ALA A 205 27.14 8.64 46.33
CA ALA A 205 28.38 7.95 45.97
C ALA A 205 28.85 8.42 44.58
#